data_AF-A0A2K1Q7J3-F1
#
_entry.id   AF-A0A2K1Q7J3-F1
#
_cell.length_a   1.000
_cell.length_b   1.000
_cell.length_c   1.000
_cell.angle_alpha   90.00
_cell.angle_beta   90.00
_cell.angle_gamma   90.00
#
_symmetry.space_group_name_H-M   'P 1'
#
loop_
_entity.id
_entity.type
_entity.pdbx_description
1 polymer ?
#
loop_
_entity_poly.entity_id
_entity_poly.type
_entity_poly.pdbx_seq_one_letter_code
_entity_poly.pdbx_strand_id
1 'polypeptide(L)'
;MASFLAKKIEFKAENAMFKGVEALQPENKFIVAVKKVKKEETSIFSLKRSPSLISGYPNPVLVEGIILSGSETTLINQPVMLRLPEQEWQRIKAEEGSIIGTGIIVTEQGYGLLCLENLTGEDNDKHAAWLNSLSCRKRWEAT
;
A
#
# COMPACT_ATOMS: atom_id res chain seq x y z
N MET A 1 27.48 -18.03 -6.09
CA MET A 1 26.73 -16.81 -6.50
C MET A 1 25.67 -16.56 -5.45
N ALA A 2 25.87 -15.57 -4.58
CA ALA A 2 24.87 -15.21 -3.58
C ALA A 2 23.66 -14.62 -4.31
N SER A 3 22.52 -15.28 -4.22
CA SER A 3 21.24 -14.75 -4.66
C SER A 3 20.96 -13.51 -3.84
N PHE A 4 21.21 -12.32 -4.39
CA PHE A 4 20.67 -11.08 -3.86
C PHE A 4 19.15 -11.19 -3.99
N LEU A 5 18.50 -11.70 -2.95
CA LEU A 5 17.05 -11.56 -2.78
C LEU A 5 16.78 -10.07 -2.83
N ALA A 6 16.28 -9.58 -3.97
CA ALA A 6 15.87 -8.19 -4.13
C ALA A 6 14.94 -7.87 -2.95
N LYS A 7 15.40 -6.97 -2.08
CA LYS A 7 14.70 -6.64 -0.85
C LYS A 7 13.38 -5.98 -1.26
N LYS A 8 12.26 -6.68 -1.04
CA LYS A 8 10.93 -6.15 -1.33
C LYS A 8 10.74 -4.84 -0.56
N ILE A 9 10.29 -3.81 -1.26
CA ILE A 9 9.96 -2.53 -0.65
C ILE A 9 8.62 -2.71 0.07
N GLU A 10 8.53 -2.33 1.35
CA GLU A 10 7.30 -2.47 2.12
C GLU A 10 6.68 -1.11 2.42
N PHE A 11 5.41 -0.93 2.05
CA PHE A 11 4.59 0.25 2.38
C PHE A 11 3.54 -0.14 3.42
N LYS A 12 3.55 0.51 4.59
CA LYS A 12 2.68 0.16 5.72
C LYS A 12 1.61 1.22 5.96
N ALA A 13 0.35 0.81 6.05
CA ALA A 13 -0.77 1.66 6.45
C ALA A 13 -0.61 2.24 7.86
N GLU A 14 -0.05 1.45 8.79
CA GLU A 14 0.12 1.79 10.20
C GLU A 14 1.02 3.00 10.42
N ASN A 15 2.08 3.13 9.61
CA ASN A 15 3.03 4.24 9.69
C ASN A 15 2.41 5.60 9.35
N ALA A 16 1.17 5.63 8.83
CA ALA A 16 0.44 6.85 8.48
C ALA A 16 -0.80 7.10 9.37
N MET A 17 -0.95 6.44 10.52
CA MET A 17 -2.12 6.59 11.41
C MET A 17 -1.90 7.53 12.62
N PHE A 18 -1.19 8.65 12.44
CA PHE A 18 -0.94 9.62 13.53
C PHE A 18 -1.75 10.92 13.37
N LYS A 19 -2.02 11.61 14.49
CA LYS A 19 -2.74 12.89 14.53
C LYS A 19 -2.04 13.92 13.63
N GLY A 20 -2.78 14.52 12.70
CA GLY A 20 -2.26 15.51 11.74
C GLY A 20 -1.94 14.95 10.34
N VAL A 21 -1.98 13.62 10.15
CA VAL A 21 -1.80 12.98 8.83
C VAL A 21 -2.86 13.44 7.79
N GLU A 22 -4.00 13.93 8.27
CA GLU A 22 -5.08 14.53 7.48
C GLU A 22 -4.65 15.75 6.65
N ALA A 23 -3.58 16.44 7.04
CA ALA A 23 -3.05 17.57 6.27
C ALA A 23 -1.88 17.19 5.35
N LEU A 24 -1.31 15.98 5.50
CA LEU A 24 -0.14 15.55 4.74
C LEU A 24 -0.48 15.29 3.27
N GLN A 25 0.47 15.60 2.40
CA GLN A 25 0.46 15.20 1.00
C GLN A 25 1.47 14.06 0.80
N PRO A 26 1.25 13.17 -0.19
CA PRO A 26 2.21 12.10 -0.46
C PRO A 26 3.53 12.72 -0.95
N GLU A 27 4.65 12.30 -0.36
CA GLU A 27 5.98 12.68 -0.82
C GLU A 27 6.33 11.99 -2.13
N ASN A 28 5.85 10.74 -2.28
CA ASN A 28 6.03 9.96 -3.50
C ASN A 28 4.73 9.28 -3.89
N LYS A 29 4.49 9.18 -5.20
CA LYS A 29 3.37 8.45 -5.78
C LYS A 29 3.89 7.37 -6.73
N PHE A 30 3.24 6.22 -6.72
CA PHE A 30 3.57 5.08 -7.55
C PHE A 30 2.33 4.46 -8.15
N ILE A 31 2.45 3.98 -9.38
CA ILE A 31 1.49 3.07 -10.00
C ILE A 31 2.05 1.66 -9.86
N VAL A 32 1.23 0.78 -9.30
CA VAL A 32 1.62 -0.58 -8.94
C VAL A 32 0.72 -1.57 -9.67
N ALA A 33 1.34 -2.54 -10.34
CA ALA A 33 0.64 -3.72 -10.85
C ALA A 33 0.51 -4.76 -9.73
N VAL A 34 -0.71 -5.09 -9.35
CA VAL A 34 -1.00 -6.09 -8.33
C VAL A 34 -0.72 -7.48 -8.90
N LYS A 35 0.15 -8.23 -8.22
CA LYS A 35 0.49 -9.61 -8.60
C LYS A 35 -0.17 -10.65 -7.73
N LYS A 36 -0.31 -10.35 -6.44
CA LYS A 36 -0.88 -11.30 -5.48
C LYS A 36 -1.52 -10.57 -4.32
N VAL A 37 -2.65 -11.08 -3.85
CA VAL A 37 -3.34 -10.59 -2.65
C VAL A 37 -3.46 -11.75 -1.67
N LYS A 38 -2.95 -11.56 -0.45
CA LYS A 38 -3.06 -12.54 0.64
C LYS A 38 -3.69 -11.87 1.84
N LYS A 39 -4.63 -12.55 2.50
CA LYS A 39 -4.99 -12.19 3.86
C LYS A 39 -3.93 -12.77 4.78
N GLU A 40 -3.47 -11.99 5.75
CA GLU A 40 -2.63 -12.54 6.81
C GLU A 40 -3.51 -13.46 7.67
N GLU A 41 -3.57 -14.74 7.31
CA GLU A 41 -4.22 -15.73 8.15
C GLU A 41 -3.41 -15.87 9.44
N THR A 42 -4.05 -15.54 10.56
CA THR A 42 -3.56 -15.92 11.88
C THR A 42 -3.51 -17.43 11.93
N SER A 43 -2.34 -18.00 11.58
CA SER A 43 -2.06 -19.41 11.77
C SER A 43 -2.47 -19.79 13.19
N ILE A 44 -3.41 -20.72 13.27
CA ILE A 44 -4.07 -21.22 14.48
C ILE A 44 -3.12 -22.05 15.36
N PHE A 45 -1.83 -22.02 15.05
CA PHE A 45 -0.78 -22.77 15.73
C PHE A 45 0.39 -21.85 16.05
N SER A 46 0.71 -21.78 17.33
CA SER A 46 1.97 -21.25 17.88
C SER A 46 2.06 -19.73 17.98
N LEU A 47 1.43 -19.16 19.02
CA LEU A 47 2.07 -18.27 20.00
C LEU A 47 0.96 -17.69 20.88
N LYS A 48 1.09 -17.88 22.20
CA LYS A 48 0.34 -17.12 23.21
C LYS A 48 0.60 -15.63 22.97
N ARG A 49 -0.21 -14.99 22.11
CA ARG A 49 -0.28 -13.53 22.03
C ARG A 49 -0.91 -13.06 23.34
N SER A 50 -0.26 -12.09 23.97
CA SER A 50 -0.67 -11.47 25.22
C SER A 50 -2.15 -11.05 25.15
N PRO A 51 -2.99 -11.32 26.17
CA PRO A 51 -4.44 -11.08 26.14
C PRO A 51 -4.87 -9.62 25.89
N SER A 52 -3.96 -8.66 25.98
CA SER A 52 -4.24 -7.22 25.89
C SER A 52 -4.38 -6.67 24.47
N LEU A 53 -4.17 -7.47 23.42
CA LEU A 53 -4.34 -7.05 22.01
C LEU A 53 -5.39 -7.88 21.24
N ILE A 54 -6.08 -8.79 21.93
CA ILE A 54 -7.08 -9.67 21.35
C ILE A 54 -8.46 -9.01 21.50
N SER A 55 -8.87 -8.23 20.50
CA SER A 55 -10.25 -8.17 19.99
C SER A 55 -10.45 -6.87 19.22
N GLY A 56 -10.65 -6.97 17.92
CA GLY A 56 -11.28 -5.90 17.14
C GLY A 56 -10.56 -5.48 15.86
N TYR A 57 -9.24 -5.68 15.76
CA TYR A 57 -8.55 -5.29 14.53
C TYR A 57 -8.62 -6.42 13.48
N PRO A 58 -9.21 -6.17 12.30
CA PRO A 58 -9.24 -7.16 11.22
C PRO A 58 -7.82 -7.52 10.79
N ASN A 59 -7.62 -8.77 10.40
CA ASN A 59 -6.33 -9.22 9.88
C ASN A 59 -5.92 -8.35 8.68
N PRO A 60 -4.66 -7.90 8.59
CA PRO A 60 -4.22 -7.09 7.46
C PRO A 60 -4.17 -7.93 6.18
N VAL A 61 -4.34 -7.23 5.07
CA VAL A 61 -4.12 -7.75 3.72
C VAL A 61 -2.69 -7.39 3.31
N LEU A 62 -2.00 -8.37 2.74
CA LEU A 62 -0.70 -8.23 2.09
C LEU A 62 -0.90 -8.25 0.59
N VAL A 63 -0.54 -7.16 -0.07
CA VAL A 63 -0.64 -6.99 -1.52
C VAL A 63 0.78 -6.97 -2.08
N GLU A 64 1.14 -7.98 -2.86
CA GLU A 64 2.42 -8.04 -3.55
C GLU A 64 2.23 -7.50 -4.97
N GLY A 65 3.14 -6.64 -5.43
CA GLY A 65 3.07 -6.01 -6.74
C GLY A 65 4.42 -5.59 -7.29
N ILE A 66 4.39 -4.94 -8.45
CA ILE A 66 5.56 -4.34 -9.11
C ILE A 66 5.25 -2.89 -9.42
N ILE A 67 6.20 -1.99 -9.13
CA ILE A 67 6.09 -0.57 -9.47
C ILE A 67 6.26 -0.41 -10.98
N LEU A 68 5.24 0.10 -11.66
CA LEU A 68 5.25 0.38 -13.11
C LEU A 68 5.80 1.78 -13.40
N SER A 69 5.42 2.75 -12.58
CA SER A 69 5.82 4.15 -12.70
C SER A 69 5.71 4.85 -11.36
N GLY A 70 6.38 5.98 -11.21
CA GLY A 70 6.33 6.76 -9.99
C GLY A 70 7.20 8.00 -10.03
N SER A 71 7.08 8.82 -8.98
CA SER A 71 7.88 10.03 -8.78
C SER A 71 9.38 9.72 -8.65
N GLU A 72 9.72 8.57 -8.06
CA GLU A 72 11.10 8.10 -7.92
C GLU A 72 11.42 7.01 -8.95
N THR A 73 12.19 7.36 -9.98
CA THR A 73 12.47 6.47 -11.12
C THR A 73 13.33 5.26 -10.76
N THR A 74 14.10 5.34 -9.67
CA THR A 74 14.96 4.26 -9.16
C THR A 74 14.16 3.05 -8.66
N LEU A 75 12.91 3.27 -8.26
CA LEU A 75 12.04 2.23 -7.70
C LEU A 75 11.19 1.55 -8.78
N ILE A 76 11.23 2.02 -10.03
CA ILE A 76 10.52 1.41 -11.15
C ILE A 76 11.04 -0.02 -11.36
N ASN A 77 10.11 -0.95 -11.63
CA ASN A 77 10.32 -2.39 -11.74
C ASN A 77 10.73 -3.10 -10.44
N GLN A 78 10.77 -2.41 -9.29
CA GLN A 78 11.03 -3.07 -8.02
C GLN A 78 9.78 -3.79 -7.49
N PRO A 79 9.95 -4.96 -6.85
CA PRO A 79 8.85 -5.62 -6.16
C PRO A 79 8.48 -4.84 -4.90
N VAL A 80 7.18 -4.64 -4.72
CA VAL A 80 6.61 -3.92 -3.57
C VAL A 80 5.60 -4.80 -2.83
N MET A 81 5.47 -4.56 -1.53
CA MET A 81 4.49 -5.16 -0.66
C MET A 81 3.74 -4.07 0.09
N LEU A 82 2.41 -4.04 -0.06
CA LEU A 82 1.54 -3.15 0.69
C LEU A 82 0.93 -3.95 1.84
N ARG A 83 1.04 -3.42 3.06
CA ARG A 83 0.39 -3.97 4.24
C ARG A 83 -0.66 -2.98 4.73
N LEU A 84 -1.94 -3.35 4.62
CA LEU A 84 -3.06 -2.49 4.95
C LEU A 84 -4.24 -3.26 5.54
N PRO A 85 -5.15 -2.60 6.30
CA PRO A 85 -6.37 -3.23 6.77
C PRO A 85 -7.25 -3.75 5.63
N GLU A 86 -7.94 -4.88 5.85
CA GLU A 86 -8.83 -5.48 4.85
C GLU A 86 -9.91 -4.53 4.34
N GLN A 87 -10.50 -3.72 5.23
CA GLN A 87 -11.56 -2.77 4.88
C GLN A 87 -11.08 -1.73 3.85
N GLU A 88 -9.84 -1.25 3.97
CA GLU A 88 -9.26 -0.30 3.03
C GLU A 88 -9.01 -0.93 1.67
N TRP A 89 -8.55 -2.19 1.66
CA TRP A 89 -8.37 -2.95 0.42
C TRP A 89 -9.70 -3.19 -0.29
N GLN A 90 -10.73 -3.61 0.43
CA GLN A 90 -12.07 -3.82 -0.13
C GLN A 90 -12.68 -2.53 -0.68
N ARG A 91 -12.42 -1.37 -0.05
CA ARG A 91 -12.94 -0.06 -0.48
C ARG A 91 -12.54 0.29 -1.90
N ILE A 92 -11.32 -0.04 -2.33
CA ILE A 92 -10.83 0.30 -3.68
C ILE A 92 -11.30 -0.69 -4.74
N LYS A 93 -11.94 -1.80 -4.36
CA LYS A 93 -12.45 -2.83 -5.27
C LYS A 93 -11.39 -3.33 -6.27
N ALA A 94 -10.15 -3.48 -5.81
CA ALA A 94 -9.06 -4.03 -6.61
C ALA A 94 -8.85 -5.53 -6.32
N GLU A 95 -8.27 -6.22 -7.29
CA GLU A 95 -8.00 -7.65 -7.27
C GLU A 95 -6.62 -7.97 -7.88
N GLU A 96 -6.25 -9.24 -7.93
CA GLU A 96 -5.04 -9.67 -8.62
C GLU A 96 -5.09 -9.27 -10.10
N GLY A 97 -3.99 -8.71 -10.63
CA GLY A 97 -3.94 -8.16 -11.99
C GLY A 97 -4.42 -6.70 -12.11
N SER A 98 -5.01 -6.13 -11.06
CA SER A 98 -5.39 -4.71 -11.05
C SER A 98 -4.17 -3.78 -11.10
N ILE A 99 -4.38 -2.58 -11.60
CA ILE A 99 -3.43 -1.46 -11.53
C ILE A 99 -3.94 -0.49 -10.48
N ILE A 100 -3.09 -0.16 -9.51
CA ILE A 100 -3.45 0.72 -8.39
C ILE A 100 -2.48 1.89 -8.29
N GLY A 101 -3.00 3.04 -7.86
CA GLY A 101 -2.19 4.19 -7.45
C GLY A 101 -1.96 4.16 -5.94
N THR A 102 -0.70 4.28 -5.51
CA THR A 102 -0.31 4.37 -4.09
C THR A 102 0.49 5.64 -3.83
N GLY A 103 0.01 6.50 -2.93
CA GLY A 103 0.81 7.61 -2.41
C GLY A 103 1.38 7.27 -1.05
N ILE A 104 2.64 7.62 -0.82
CA ILE A 104 3.37 7.32 0.40
C ILE A 104 3.99 8.56 1.04
N ILE A 105 4.31 8.45 2.32
CA ILE A 105 5.15 9.38 3.08
C ILE A 105 6.38 8.62 3.61
N VAL A 106 7.49 9.32 3.80
CA VAL A 106 8.69 8.74 4.39
C VAL A 106 8.72 9.08 5.87
N THR A 107 8.73 8.04 6.71
CA THR A 107 8.80 8.20 8.17
C THR A 107 10.12 7.64 8.68
N GLU A 108 10.49 7.99 9.92
CA GLU A 108 11.66 7.40 10.59
C GLU A 108 11.56 5.86 10.71
N GLN A 109 10.35 5.31 10.64
CA GLN A 109 10.06 3.87 10.72
C GLN A 109 9.89 3.20 9.34
N GLY A 110 10.17 3.93 8.25
CA GLY A 110 10.02 3.46 6.87
C GLY A 110 8.86 4.11 6.12
N TYR A 111 8.39 3.47 5.06
CA TYR A 111 7.36 4.03 4.18
C TYR A 111 5.94 3.87 4.75
N GLY A 112 5.24 4.98 4.90
CA GLY A 112 3.83 5.01 5.27
C GLY A 112 2.93 5.11 4.05
N LEU A 113 1.95 4.22 3.93
CA LEU A 113 0.93 4.28 2.88
C LEU A 113 -0.08 5.38 3.25
N LEU A 114 -0.21 6.41 2.43
CA LEU A 114 -1.09 7.56 2.69
C LEU A 114 -2.42 7.43 1.94
N CYS A 115 -2.36 7.09 0.66
CA CYS A 115 -3.53 6.98 -0.20
C CYS A 115 -3.43 5.80 -1.15
N LEU A 116 -4.60 5.33 -1.56
CA LEU A 116 -4.76 4.14 -2.37
C LEU A 116 -5.98 4.30 -3.27
N GLU A 117 -5.80 4.05 -4.56
CA GLU A 117 -6.84 4.19 -5.57
C GLU A 117 -6.72 3.09 -6.63
N ASN A 118 -7.86 2.64 -7.15
CA ASN A 118 -7.89 1.67 -8.25
C ASN A 118 -7.92 2.41 -9.58
N LEU A 119 -6.91 2.16 -10.41
CA LEU A 119 -6.71 2.77 -11.73
C LEU A 119 -6.87 1.73 -12.86
N THR A 120 -7.47 0.58 -12.55
CA THR A 120 -7.67 -0.49 -13.52
C THR A 120 -8.63 -0.04 -14.62
N GLY A 121 -8.23 -0.24 -15.88
CA GLY A 121 -9.01 0.18 -17.05
C GLY A 121 -8.87 1.66 -17.39
N GLU A 122 -8.15 2.44 -16.59
CA GLU A 122 -7.83 3.83 -16.91
C GLU A 122 -6.67 3.91 -17.91
N ASP A 123 -6.68 4.96 -18.72
CA ASP A 123 -5.66 5.21 -19.73
C ASP A 123 -4.37 5.80 -19.14
N ASN A 124 -3.33 5.88 -19.98
CA ASN A 124 -2.03 6.42 -19.60
C ASN A 124 -2.10 7.90 -19.18
N ASP A 125 -3.03 8.67 -19.74
CA ASP A 125 -3.18 10.10 -19.44
C ASP A 125 -3.73 10.28 -18.02
N LYS A 126 -4.71 9.48 -17.61
CA LYS A 126 -5.20 9.44 -16.23
C LYS A 126 -4.17 8.92 -15.25
N HIS A 127 -3.36 7.93 -15.64
CA HIS A 127 -2.23 7.46 -14.84
C HIS A 127 -1.22 8.59 -14.60
N ALA A 128 -0.87 9.34 -15.65
CA ALA A 128 0.02 10.49 -15.55
C ALA A 128 -0.61 11.63 -14.72
N ALA A 129 -1.90 11.91 -14.90
CA ALA A 129 -2.62 12.91 -14.11
C ALA A 129 -2.64 12.55 -12.63
N TRP A 130 -2.85 11.27 -12.30
CA TRP A 130 -2.82 10.78 -10.92
C TRP A 130 -1.44 10.96 -10.29
N LEU A 131 -0.36 10.62 -11.01
CA LEU A 131 1.02 10.82 -10.55
C LEU A 131 1.37 12.30 -10.32
N ASN A 132 0.89 13.19 -11.18
CA ASN A 132 1.21 14.63 -11.14
C ASN A 132 0.31 15.44 -10.20
N SER A 133 -0.83 14.90 -9.78
CA SER A 133 -1.71 15.58 -8.84
C SER A 133 -1.05 15.72 -7.47
N LEU A 134 -1.27 16.86 -6.79
CA LEU A 134 -0.74 17.09 -5.45
C LEU A 134 -1.55 16.36 -4.37
N SER A 135 -2.84 16.14 -4.61
CA SER A 135 -3.75 15.43 -3.73
C SER A 135 -3.96 13.99 -4.19
N CYS A 136 -4.40 13.14 -3.28
CA CYS A 136 -4.92 11.82 -3.60
C CYS A 136 -6.00 11.47 -2.59
N ARG A 137 -6.96 10.64 -2.99
CA ARG A 137 -8.05 10.23 -2.10
C ARG A 137 -7.46 9.48 -0.91
N LYS A 138 -7.59 10.06 0.28
CA LYS A 138 -6.98 9.49 1.49
C LYS A 138 -7.71 8.22 1.89
N ARG A 139 -6.98 7.33 2.57
CA ARG A 139 -7.53 6.01 2.97
C ARG A 139 -8.74 6.13 3.91
N TRP A 140 -8.81 7.21 4.67
CA TRP A 140 -9.86 7.49 5.66
C TRP A 140 -10.98 8.43 5.18
N GLU A 141 -10.90 8.98 3.97
CA GLU A 141 -11.99 9.82 3.43
C GLU A 141 -13.20 8.94 3.09
N ALA A 142 -14.33 9.21 3.74
CA ALA A 142 -15.60 8.55 3.47
C ALA A 142 -16.04 8.77 2.00
N THR A 143 -16.84 7.83 1.48
CA THR A 143 -17.43 7.92 0.13
C THR A 143 -18.70 8.74 0.19
#